data_AF-A0A6M4MC82-F1
#
_entry.id   AF-A0A6M4MC82-F1
#
_cell.length_a   1.000
_cell.length_b   1.000
_cell.length_c   1.000
_cell.angle_alpha   90.00
_cell.angle_beta   90.00
_cell.angle_gamma   90.00
#
_symmetry.space_group_name_H-M   'P 1'
#
loop_
_entity.id
_entity.type
_entity.pdbx_description
1 polymer ?
#
loop_
_entity_poly.entity_id
_entity_poly.type
_entity_poly.pdbx_seq_one_letter_code
_entity_poly.pdbx_strand_id
1 'polypeptide(L)'
;MKLFKFALATTLFGAATLANAGILTSNFSSNTGMAELGSASVIDGKGVLTPSSSDLRGGFLFNSIDEGKLLAQWSASFEFTISDNKGGGADGISFGLVREGDSLNLHGFLGEEGATAGLAIGFDTYNNGEISANHVSVRFDDNIITTVDLDNLFELQDGTTYTSLMTFNNGIFNLSLNDEAIVNDLSISGWQPYAGNFYFAARTGGASSLQVVDNLHIETTTVPAPATFALVLCGLAGLITRRHYKK
;
A
#
# COMPACT_ATOMS: atom_id res chain seq x y z
N MET A 1 -24.71 -35.37 53.02
CA MET A 1 -24.98 -34.95 51.64
C MET A 1 -23.98 -33.84 51.27
N LYS A 2 -22.88 -34.16 50.60
CA LYS A 2 -21.81 -33.20 50.25
C LYS A 2 -22.11 -32.62 48.88
N LEU A 3 -22.49 -31.34 48.80
CA LEU A 3 -22.65 -30.63 47.53
C LEU A 3 -21.28 -30.23 46.99
N PHE A 4 -20.84 -30.90 45.92
CA PHE A 4 -19.77 -30.42 45.06
C PHE A 4 -20.28 -29.20 44.28
N LYS A 5 -19.73 -28.01 44.54
CA LYS A 5 -19.96 -26.83 43.68
C LYS A 5 -18.86 -26.78 42.62
N PHE A 6 -19.21 -27.15 41.40
CA PHE A 6 -18.41 -26.90 40.20
C PHE A 6 -18.36 -25.39 39.96
N ALA A 7 -17.17 -24.80 39.93
CA ALA A 7 -16.98 -23.45 39.39
C ALA A 7 -16.84 -23.58 37.87
N LEU A 8 -17.84 -23.09 37.13
CA LEU A 8 -17.77 -22.97 35.68
C LEU A 8 -16.81 -21.82 35.35
N ALA A 9 -15.61 -22.16 34.87
CA ALA A 9 -14.69 -21.18 34.29
C ALA A 9 -15.16 -20.88 32.87
N THR A 10 -15.92 -19.80 32.70
CA THR A 10 -16.30 -19.31 31.38
C THR A 10 -15.09 -18.62 30.76
N THR A 11 -14.32 -19.33 29.93
CA THR A 11 -13.34 -18.71 29.02
C THR A 11 -14.09 -17.97 27.92
N LEU A 12 -14.20 -16.65 28.05
CA LEU A 12 -14.65 -15.78 26.97
C LEU A 12 -13.51 -15.67 25.95
N PHE A 13 -13.57 -16.45 24.87
CA PHE A 13 -12.76 -16.17 23.67
C PHE A 13 -13.41 -14.98 22.96
N GLY A 14 -12.92 -13.77 23.24
CA GLY A 14 -13.25 -12.61 22.41
C GLY A 14 -12.57 -12.78 21.06
N ALA A 15 -13.34 -13.06 20.01
CA ALA A 15 -12.84 -12.98 18.64
C ALA A 15 -12.39 -11.54 18.39
N ALA A 16 -11.12 -11.34 18.08
CA ALA A 16 -10.63 -10.04 17.61
C ALA A 16 -11.23 -9.80 16.22
N THR A 17 -12.34 -9.09 16.15
CA THR A 17 -12.97 -8.68 14.89
C THR A 17 -12.15 -7.55 14.30
N LEU A 18 -11.69 -7.69 13.05
CA LEU A 18 -11.11 -6.60 12.23
C LEU A 18 -11.94 -5.33 12.42
N ALA A 19 -11.31 -4.26 12.90
CA ALA A 19 -12.04 -3.13 13.50
C ALA A 19 -11.42 -1.80 13.09
N ASN A 20 -11.62 -1.43 11.82
CA ASN A 20 -11.70 -0.06 11.26
C ASN A 20 -11.21 -0.10 9.82
N ALA A 21 -12.00 0.46 8.89
CA ALA A 21 -11.58 0.73 7.52
C ALA A 21 -11.33 2.23 7.36
N GLY A 22 -10.08 2.61 7.10
CA GLY A 22 -9.75 3.92 6.55
C GLY A 22 -10.15 3.98 5.09
N ILE A 23 -10.55 5.16 4.61
CA ILE A 23 -10.86 5.40 3.20
C ILE A 23 -10.05 6.61 2.75
N LEU A 24 -9.35 6.46 1.63
CA LEU A 24 -8.71 7.56 0.92
C LEU A 24 -9.24 7.61 -0.50
N THR A 25 -9.70 8.80 -0.91
CA THR A 25 -10.04 9.08 -2.31
C THR A 25 -9.32 10.32 -2.79
N SER A 26 -8.83 10.28 -4.03
CA SER A 26 -8.28 11.44 -4.72
C SER A 26 -8.55 11.34 -6.21
N ASN A 27 -9.28 12.32 -6.74
CA ASN A 27 -9.38 12.58 -8.18
C ASN A 27 -8.42 13.70 -8.61
N PHE A 28 -7.43 14.00 -7.77
CA PHE A 28 -6.42 15.04 -8.00
C PHE A 28 -7.00 16.40 -8.43
N SER A 29 -8.20 16.77 -7.94
CA SER A 29 -8.74 18.13 -8.10
C SER A 29 -8.06 19.16 -7.17
N SER A 30 -7.33 18.69 -6.15
CA SER A 30 -6.44 19.48 -5.29
C SER A 30 -5.36 18.57 -4.67
N ASN A 31 -4.37 19.15 -4.01
CA ASN A 31 -3.36 18.41 -3.24
C ASN A 31 -3.71 18.22 -1.75
N THR A 32 -4.97 18.44 -1.37
CA THR A 32 -5.41 18.29 0.02
C THR A 32 -5.22 16.84 0.49
N GLY A 33 -4.57 16.66 1.64
CA GLY A 33 -4.37 15.33 2.23
C GLY A 33 -3.15 14.56 1.71
N MET A 34 -2.31 15.20 0.90
CA MET A 34 -1.05 14.63 0.41
C MET A 34 0.07 15.67 0.35
N ALA A 35 1.30 15.21 0.46
CA ALA A 35 2.50 16.00 0.19
C ALA A 35 2.96 15.75 -1.26
N GLU A 36 3.22 16.83 -1.99
CA GLU A 36 3.87 16.79 -3.30
C GLU A 36 5.39 16.74 -3.12
N LEU A 37 6.04 15.81 -3.80
CA LEU A 37 7.47 15.56 -3.68
C LEU A 37 8.14 15.72 -5.05
N GLY A 38 9.32 16.36 -5.08
CA GLY A 38 10.09 16.52 -6.31
C GLY A 38 9.35 17.33 -7.38
N SER A 39 9.24 16.78 -8.60
CA SER A 39 8.53 17.39 -9.73
C SER A 39 7.01 17.19 -9.70
N ALA A 40 6.49 16.46 -8.71
CA ALA A 40 5.07 16.13 -8.69
C ALA A 40 4.21 17.38 -8.47
N SER A 41 3.09 17.45 -9.18
CA SER A 41 2.13 18.54 -9.06
C SER A 41 0.75 18.10 -9.53
N VAL A 42 -0.28 18.70 -8.94
CA VAL A 42 -1.64 18.61 -9.47
C VAL A 42 -1.83 19.59 -10.63
N ILE A 43 -2.07 19.06 -11.83
CA ILE A 43 -2.28 19.86 -13.06
C ILE A 43 -3.56 19.38 -13.74
N ASP A 44 -4.47 20.32 -14.03
CA ASP A 44 -5.73 20.08 -14.75
C ASP A 44 -6.57 18.91 -14.20
N GLY A 45 -6.58 18.76 -12.87
CA GLY A 45 -7.33 17.69 -12.20
C GLY A 45 -6.64 16.32 -12.22
N LYS A 46 -5.34 16.26 -12.50
CA LYS A 46 -4.56 15.02 -12.51
C LYS A 46 -3.31 15.12 -11.65
N GLY A 47 -2.89 13.99 -11.08
CA GLY A 47 -1.62 13.89 -10.38
C GLY A 47 -0.50 13.66 -11.38
N VAL A 48 0.23 14.72 -11.74
CA VAL A 48 1.43 14.58 -12.58
C VAL A 48 2.60 14.26 -11.65
N LEU A 49 3.15 13.05 -11.74
CA LEU A 49 4.32 12.66 -10.95
C LEU A 49 5.57 13.28 -11.53
N THR A 50 5.69 13.23 -12.85
CA THR A 50 6.86 13.67 -13.61
C THR A 50 6.38 14.14 -14.98
N PRO A 51 6.74 15.36 -15.43
CA PRO A 51 6.54 15.75 -16.81
C PRO A 51 7.54 15.01 -17.72
N SER A 52 7.28 14.98 -19.03
CA SER A 52 8.23 14.43 -20.02
C SER A 52 9.48 15.32 -20.18
N SER A 53 10.38 15.21 -19.22
CA SER A 53 11.67 15.88 -19.18
C SER A 53 12.66 14.98 -18.43
N SER A 54 13.91 15.00 -18.85
CA SER A 54 14.98 14.17 -18.28
C SER A 54 15.34 14.55 -16.84
N ASP A 55 15.91 13.58 -16.13
CA ASP A 55 16.50 13.70 -14.78
C ASP A 55 15.53 14.21 -13.70
N LEU A 56 14.25 13.86 -13.81
CA LEU A 56 13.23 14.24 -12.85
C LEU A 56 12.84 13.07 -11.95
N ARG A 57 12.36 13.44 -10.77
CA ARG A 57 11.80 12.53 -9.79
C ARG A 57 10.62 13.23 -9.15
N GLY A 58 9.52 12.51 -8.96
CA GLY A 58 8.39 13.06 -8.25
C GLY A 58 7.54 12.00 -7.58
N GLY A 59 6.72 12.43 -6.64
CA GLY A 59 5.80 11.54 -5.94
C GLY A 59 4.74 12.28 -5.14
N PHE A 60 3.72 11.54 -4.74
CA PHE A 60 2.73 11.99 -3.76
C PHE A 60 2.81 11.08 -2.55
N LEU A 61 2.96 11.65 -1.36
CA LEU A 61 2.84 10.91 -0.09
C LEU A 61 1.53 11.29 0.58
N PHE A 62 0.65 10.31 0.77
CA PHE A 62 -0.66 10.56 1.36
C PHE A 62 -0.59 10.57 2.89
N ASN A 63 -1.40 11.41 3.51
CA ASN A 63 -1.59 11.39 4.96
C ASN A 63 -2.09 10.03 5.42
N SER A 64 -1.76 9.64 6.66
CA SER A 64 -2.23 8.38 7.22
C SER A 64 -3.74 8.41 7.37
N ILE A 65 -4.41 7.34 6.94
CA ILE A 65 -5.87 7.15 7.08
C ILE A 65 -6.23 6.15 8.19
N ASP A 66 -5.23 5.65 8.92
CA ASP A 66 -5.38 4.62 9.94
C ASP A 66 -4.92 5.04 11.33
N GLU A 67 -4.52 6.31 11.51
CA GLU A 67 -4.12 6.89 12.79
C GLU A 67 -3.02 6.08 13.52
N GLY A 68 -2.06 5.55 12.75
CA GLY A 68 -0.96 4.74 13.28
C GLY A 68 -1.33 3.30 13.68
N LYS A 69 -2.51 2.81 13.31
CA LYS A 69 -2.89 1.40 13.50
C LYS A 69 -2.18 0.51 12.49
N LEU A 70 -1.86 -0.71 12.90
CA LEU A 70 -1.26 -1.71 12.02
C LEU A 70 -2.26 -2.17 10.96
N LEU A 71 -1.84 -2.27 9.71
CA LEU A 71 -2.68 -2.68 8.60
C LEU A 71 -2.65 -4.20 8.41
N ALA A 72 -3.82 -4.83 8.47
CA ALA A 72 -4.00 -6.25 8.17
C ALA A 72 -4.29 -6.48 6.69
N GLN A 73 -5.10 -5.60 6.10
CA GLN A 73 -5.57 -5.70 4.72
C GLN A 73 -5.71 -4.30 4.10
N TRP A 74 -5.63 -4.23 2.79
CA TRP A 74 -6.03 -3.06 2.02
C TRP A 74 -6.41 -3.44 0.58
N SER A 75 -7.22 -2.61 -0.04
CA SER A 75 -7.44 -2.58 -1.49
C SER A 75 -7.10 -1.20 -2.01
N ALA A 76 -6.60 -1.14 -3.24
CA ALA A 76 -6.33 0.11 -3.93
C ALA A 76 -6.78 0.00 -5.39
N SER A 77 -7.39 1.05 -5.90
CA SER A 77 -7.63 1.23 -7.32
C SER A 77 -7.21 2.63 -7.75
N PHE A 78 -6.59 2.74 -8.92
CA PHE A 78 -6.25 4.03 -9.51
C PHE A 78 -6.09 3.88 -11.01
N GLU A 79 -6.11 5.01 -11.70
CA GLU A 79 -5.77 5.11 -13.11
C GLU A 79 -4.37 5.67 -13.28
N PHE A 80 -3.64 5.20 -14.27
CA PHE A 80 -2.38 5.81 -14.66
C PHE A 80 -2.18 5.84 -16.17
N THR A 81 -1.36 6.78 -16.63
CA THR A 81 -0.97 6.92 -18.03
C THR A 81 0.51 7.29 -18.10
N ILE A 82 1.26 6.58 -18.95
CA ILE A 82 2.63 6.91 -19.33
C ILE A 82 2.64 7.25 -20.81
N SER A 83 3.09 8.46 -21.16
CA SER A 83 2.94 9.02 -22.51
C SER A 83 4.03 10.05 -22.81
N ASP A 84 3.97 10.71 -23.98
CA ASP A 84 4.95 11.73 -24.41
C ASP A 84 6.41 11.23 -24.27
N ASN A 85 6.67 10.03 -24.76
CA ASN A 85 7.96 9.35 -24.59
C ASN A 85 9.07 10.03 -25.41
N LYS A 86 10.15 10.42 -24.75
CA LYS A 86 11.37 11.01 -25.35
C LYS A 86 12.55 10.10 -25.10
N GLY A 87 13.37 9.89 -26.13
CA GLY A 87 14.54 9.00 -26.04
C GLY A 87 14.18 7.52 -25.83
N GLY A 88 12.97 7.11 -26.20
CA GLY A 88 12.45 5.75 -25.98
C GLY A 88 11.60 5.59 -24.72
N GLY A 89 11.43 6.65 -23.93
CA GLY A 89 10.62 6.66 -22.70
C GLY A 89 11.28 5.94 -21.52
N ALA A 90 11.11 6.51 -20.32
CA ALA A 90 11.67 6.01 -19.06
C ALA A 90 11.19 6.87 -17.89
N ASP A 91 11.40 6.46 -16.63
CA ASP A 91 11.76 5.10 -16.20
C ASP A 91 10.51 4.33 -15.76
N GLY A 92 9.48 5.01 -15.25
CA GLY A 92 8.22 4.38 -14.89
C GLY A 92 7.56 5.04 -13.69
N ILE A 93 6.61 4.32 -13.10
CA ILE A 93 5.89 4.73 -11.88
C ILE A 93 5.91 3.63 -10.84
N SER A 94 5.68 3.98 -9.59
CA SER A 94 5.39 3.03 -8.52
C SER A 94 4.24 3.49 -7.64
N PHE A 95 3.55 2.51 -7.07
CA PHE A 95 2.61 2.66 -5.97
C PHE A 95 3.09 1.80 -4.79
N GLY A 96 2.83 2.23 -3.57
CA GLY A 96 3.23 1.42 -2.42
C GLY A 96 2.69 1.88 -1.09
N LEU A 97 3.11 1.16 -0.06
CA LEU A 97 2.78 1.40 1.34
C LEU A 97 4.10 1.42 2.13
N VAL A 98 4.58 2.62 2.46
CA VAL A 98 5.78 2.81 3.28
C VAL A 98 5.41 2.75 4.75
N ARG A 99 6.29 2.17 5.59
CA ARG A 99 6.11 2.14 7.05
C ARG A 99 6.09 3.56 7.63
N GLU A 100 5.26 3.79 8.63
CA GLU A 100 5.21 5.04 9.36
C GLU A 100 6.49 5.25 10.17
N GLY A 101 7.03 6.46 10.17
CA GLY A 101 8.23 6.81 10.93
C GLY A 101 9.54 6.32 10.31
N ASP A 102 9.48 5.32 9.42
CA ASP A 102 10.45 5.27 8.35
C ASP A 102 10.27 6.60 7.62
N SER A 103 11.34 7.39 7.56
CA SER A 103 11.35 8.44 6.57
C SER A 103 10.97 7.75 5.26
N LEU A 104 10.29 8.47 4.37
CA LEU A 104 10.76 8.33 3.01
C LEU A 104 12.25 8.72 3.10
N ASN A 105 13.12 7.78 3.44
CA ASN A 105 14.54 7.82 3.15
C ASN A 105 14.56 7.67 1.64
N LEU A 106 14.09 8.74 0.99
CA LEU A 106 14.37 9.11 -0.37
C LEU A 106 15.87 9.39 -0.38
N HIS A 107 16.67 8.33 -0.20
CA HIS A 107 18.10 8.31 -0.46
C HIS A 107 18.29 8.41 -1.98
N GLY A 108 17.67 9.41 -2.61
CA GLY A 108 17.63 9.53 -4.07
C GLY A 108 16.69 8.55 -4.79
N PHE A 109 15.69 7.94 -4.14
CA PHE A 109 14.80 6.94 -4.77
C PHE A 109 13.30 7.28 -4.74
N LEU A 110 12.92 8.53 -5.02
CA LEU A 110 11.63 8.75 -5.68
C LEU A 110 11.78 8.20 -7.10
N GLY A 111 11.19 7.04 -7.38
CA GLY A 111 11.35 6.40 -8.68
C GLY A 111 10.41 5.23 -8.93
N GLU A 112 10.57 4.68 -10.11
CA GLU A 112 9.88 3.52 -10.68
C GLU A 112 9.97 2.27 -9.78
N GLU A 113 11.02 2.13 -8.98
CA GLU A 113 11.19 0.99 -8.07
C GLU A 113 10.47 1.16 -6.72
N GLY A 114 10.05 2.40 -6.38
CA GLY A 114 9.38 2.73 -5.13
C GLY A 114 10.29 2.83 -3.90
N ALA A 115 9.68 2.73 -2.72
CA ALA A 115 10.37 2.86 -1.43
C ALA A 115 11.11 1.57 -1.06
N THR A 116 12.24 1.72 -0.38
CA THR A 116 13.07 0.61 0.12
C THR A 116 12.53 -0.02 1.40
N ALA A 117 11.46 0.54 1.98
CA ALA A 117 10.81 0.04 3.18
C ALA A 117 9.31 -0.14 2.95
N GLY A 118 8.79 -1.29 3.38
CA GLY A 118 7.41 -1.67 3.13
C GLY A 118 7.21 -2.28 1.74
N LEU A 119 6.03 -2.07 1.16
CA LEU A 119 5.64 -2.62 -0.14
C LEU A 119 5.82 -1.59 -1.23
N ALA A 120 6.41 -2.02 -2.34
CA ALA A 120 6.51 -1.23 -3.57
C ALA A 120 6.10 -2.08 -4.78
N ILE A 121 5.25 -1.49 -5.63
CA ILE A 121 4.82 -2.06 -6.89
C ILE A 121 5.31 -1.11 -7.98
N GLY A 122 6.30 -1.54 -8.75
CA GLY A 122 6.86 -0.78 -9.86
C GLY A 122 6.21 -1.18 -11.18
N PHE A 123 5.90 -0.19 -12.01
CA PHE A 123 5.51 -0.30 -13.42
C PHE A 123 6.65 0.31 -14.21
N ASP A 124 7.58 -0.56 -14.62
CA ASP A 124 8.86 -0.19 -15.18
C ASP A 124 8.79 -0.20 -16.71
N THR A 125 9.36 0.85 -17.28
CA THR A 125 9.31 1.14 -18.71
C THR A 125 10.70 1.26 -19.32
N TYR A 126 11.75 0.89 -18.59
CA TYR A 126 13.12 0.94 -19.06
C TYR A 126 13.86 -0.35 -18.71
N ASN A 127 14.77 -0.78 -19.58
CA ASN A 127 15.57 -1.99 -19.34
C ASN A 127 16.98 -1.60 -18.88
N ASN A 128 17.23 -1.74 -17.59
CA ASN A 128 18.51 -1.61 -16.92
C ASN A 128 19.25 -2.95 -16.73
N GLY A 129 18.83 -4.00 -17.44
CA GLY A 129 19.36 -5.37 -17.36
C GLY A 129 18.37 -6.39 -16.82
N GLU A 130 17.10 -6.01 -16.64
CA GLU A 130 15.99 -6.84 -16.20
C GLU A 130 15.39 -7.68 -17.34
N ILE A 131 14.22 -8.28 -17.08
CA ILE A 131 13.52 -9.20 -17.98
C ILE A 131 13.06 -8.54 -19.29
N SER A 132 12.59 -7.28 -19.23
CA SER A 132 12.12 -6.49 -20.36
C SER A 132 12.07 -5.00 -19.99
N ALA A 133 11.87 -4.13 -20.99
CA ALA A 133 11.68 -2.69 -20.79
C ALA A 133 10.22 -2.33 -20.45
N ASN A 134 9.40 -3.31 -20.08
CA ASN A 134 7.96 -3.15 -19.91
C ASN A 134 7.48 -4.26 -18.97
N HIS A 135 7.62 -4.01 -17.68
CA HIS A 135 7.40 -5.04 -16.67
C HIS A 135 6.83 -4.46 -15.38
N VAL A 136 6.21 -5.33 -14.59
CA VAL A 136 5.83 -5.02 -13.21
C VAL A 136 6.78 -5.71 -12.25
N SER A 137 7.23 -5.02 -11.21
CA SER A 137 7.92 -5.63 -10.09
C SER A 137 7.15 -5.44 -8.78
N VAL A 138 7.14 -6.47 -7.94
CA VAL A 138 6.63 -6.38 -6.56
C VAL A 138 7.80 -6.57 -5.62
N ARG A 139 7.99 -5.61 -4.73
CA ARG A 139 9.10 -5.56 -3.78
C ARG A 139 8.58 -5.47 -2.35
N PHE A 140 9.33 -6.07 -1.43
CA PHE A 140 9.10 -5.93 0.00
C PHE A 140 10.43 -5.71 0.73
N ASP A 141 10.54 -4.58 1.44
CA ASP A 141 11.76 -4.17 2.12
C ASP A 141 12.99 -4.24 1.19
N ASP A 142 12.88 -3.62 0.01
CA ASP A 142 13.90 -3.55 -1.05
C ASP A 142 14.23 -4.88 -1.75
N ASN A 143 13.60 -5.98 -1.34
CA ASN A 143 13.78 -7.27 -2.00
C ASN A 143 12.73 -7.46 -3.09
N ILE A 144 13.17 -7.76 -4.31
CA ILE A 144 12.27 -8.18 -5.40
C ILE A 144 11.67 -9.54 -5.04
N ILE A 145 10.33 -9.58 -4.93
CA ILE A 145 9.57 -10.79 -4.67
C ILE A 145 9.17 -11.46 -5.99
N THR A 146 8.73 -10.66 -6.96
CA THR A 146 8.45 -11.13 -8.32
C THR A 146 8.63 -10.01 -9.34
N THR A 147 8.91 -10.41 -10.56
CA THR A 147 8.87 -9.56 -11.76
C THR A 147 8.00 -10.25 -12.80
N VAL A 148 7.09 -9.51 -13.43
CA VAL A 148 6.18 -9.99 -14.48
C VAL A 148 6.43 -9.18 -15.73
N ASP A 149 6.81 -9.86 -16.80
CA ASP A 149 6.95 -9.27 -18.13
C ASP A 149 5.57 -8.99 -18.74
N LEU A 150 5.39 -7.78 -19.28
CA LEU A 150 4.13 -7.34 -19.87
C LEU A 150 4.12 -7.36 -21.41
N ASP A 151 5.24 -7.65 -22.10
CA ASP A 151 5.37 -7.48 -23.56
C ASP A 151 4.29 -8.17 -24.43
N ASN A 152 3.63 -9.21 -23.90
CA ASN A 152 2.54 -9.91 -24.60
C ASN A 152 1.13 -9.61 -24.05
N LEU A 153 1.03 -8.69 -23.08
CA LEU A 153 -0.20 -8.32 -22.39
C LEU A 153 -0.54 -6.84 -22.61
N PHE A 154 0.40 -5.96 -22.27
CA PHE A 154 0.23 -4.51 -22.28
C PHE A 154 1.52 -3.81 -22.69
N GLU A 155 1.42 -2.60 -23.24
CA GLU A 155 2.56 -1.72 -23.48
C GLU A 155 2.37 -0.49 -22.60
N LEU A 156 3.10 -0.42 -21.49
CA LEU A 156 2.90 0.63 -20.48
C LEU A 156 3.09 2.04 -21.05
N GLN A 157 3.97 2.21 -22.06
CA GLN A 157 4.27 3.51 -22.65
C GLN A 157 3.39 3.90 -23.85
N ASP A 158 2.29 3.20 -24.13
CA ASP A 158 1.47 3.43 -25.33
C ASP A 158 0.57 4.69 -25.26
N GLY A 159 0.55 5.39 -24.12
CA GLY A 159 -0.31 6.54 -23.88
C GLY A 159 -1.76 6.19 -23.52
N THR A 160 -2.07 4.91 -23.35
CA THR A 160 -3.36 4.44 -22.85
C THR A 160 -3.49 4.70 -21.35
N THR A 161 -4.72 4.93 -20.89
CA THR A 161 -5.03 4.93 -19.45
C THR A 161 -5.31 3.50 -18.99
N TYR A 162 -4.52 3.05 -18.02
CA TYR A 162 -4.68 1.76 -17.38
C TYR A 162 -5.35 1.92 -16.02
N THR A 163 -6.35 1.09 -15.74
CA THR A 163 -6.93 0.94 -14.41
C THR A 163 -6.18 -0.16 -13.67
N SER A 164 -5.50 0.19 -12.59
CA SER A 164 -4.85 -0.74 -11.68
C SER A 164 -5.78 -1.07 -10.53
N LEU A 165 -5.95 -2.35 -10.23
CA LEU A 165 -6.69 -2.87 -9.09
C LEU A 165 -5.79 -3.79 -8.28
N MET A 166 -5.63 -3.47 -7.00
CA MET A 166 -4.76 -4.20 -6.08
C MET A 166 -5.52 -4.64 -4.84
N THR A 167 -5.22 -5.85 -4.38
CA THR A 167 -5.66 -6.30 -3.05
C THR A 167 -4.47 -6.86 -2.29
N PHE A 168 -4.46 -6.57 -1.01
CA PHE A 168 -3.50 -7.12 -0.08
C PHE A 168 -4.24 -7.63 1.14
N ASN A 169 -4.13 -8.92 1.41
CA ASN A 169 -4.78 -9.57 2.54
C ASN A 169 -3.77 -10.40 3.29
N ASN A 170 -3.28 -9.86 4.42
CA ASN A 170 -2.44 -10.58 5.36
C ASN A 170 -1.25 -11.32 4.72
N GLY A 171 -0.48 -10.61 3.89
CA GLY A 171 0.70 -11.16 3.22
C GLY A 171 0.42 -11.79 1.85
N ILE A 172 -0.82 -11.78 1.37
CA ILE A 172 -1.18 -12.22 0.01
C ILE A 172 -1.51 -10.98 -0.84
N PHE A 173 -0.79 -10.80 -1.95
CA PHE A 173 -0.95 -9.69 -2.88
C PHE A 173 -1.52 -10.15 -4.22
N ASN A 174 -2.43 -9.35 -4.78
CA ASN A 174 -2.93 -9.49 -6.14
C ASN A 174 -2.89 -8.14 -6.85
N LEU A 175 -2.68 -8.18 -8.17
CA LEU A 175 -2.72 -7.04 -9.07
C LEU A 175 -3.41 -7.43 -10.37
N SER A 176 -4.34 -6.61 -10.83
CA SER A 176 -4.82 -6.61 -12.21
C SER A 176 -4.68 -5.23 -12.87
N LEU A 177 -4.52 -5.25 -14.19
CA LEU A 177 -4.57 -4.08 -15.07
C LEU A 177 -5.70 -4.27 -16.06
N ASN A 178 -6.65 -3.32 -16.12
CA ASN A 178 -7.82 -3.41 -16.99
C ASN A 178 -8.55 -4.77 -16.89
N ASP A 179 -8.75 -5.25 -15.66
CA ASP A 179 -9.32 -6.55 -15.32
C ASP A 179 -8.47 -7.80 -15.68
N GLU A 180 -7.34 -7.64 -16.37
CA GLU A 180 -6.39 -8.74 -16.64
C GLU A 180 -5.49 -8.95 -15.43
N ALA A 181 -5.45 -10.18 -14.93
CA ALA A 181 -4.68 -10.51 -13.74
C ALA A 181 -3.17 -10.59 -14.06
N ILE A 182 -2.39 -9.68 -13.48
CA ILE A 182 -0.92 -9.62 -13.64
C ILE A 182 -0.23 -10.44 -12.56
N VAL A 183 -0.71 -10.36 -11.32
CA VAL A 183 -0.19 -11.10 -10.17
C VAL A 183 -1.36 -11.72 -9.42
N ASN A 184 -1.28 -13.03 -9.17
CA ASN A 184 -2.30 -13.79 -8.43
C ASN A 184 -1.68 -14.51 -7.23
N ASP A 185 -2.32 -14.36 -6.08
CA ASP A 185 -2.01 -15.04 -4.81
C ASP A 185 -0.53 -14.99 -4.41
N LEU A 186 0.15 -13.86 -4.66
CA LEU A 186 1.56 -13.72 -4.37
C LEU A 186 1.77 -13.64 -2.85
N SER A 187 2.46 -14.62 -2.29
CA SER A 187 2.82 -14.61 -0.87
C SER A 187 4.07 -13.76 -0.61
N ILE A 188 3.91 -12.74 0.22
CA ILE A 188 5.01 -11.90 0.70
C ILE A 188 5.60 -12.52 1.97
N SER A 189 6.69 -13.26 1.80
CA SER A 189 7.41 -13.88 2.91
C SER A 189 7.94 -12.82 3.89
N GLY A 190 7.80 -13.09 5.19
CA GLY A 190 8.25 -12.16 6.24
C GLY A 190 7.30 -10.99 6.52
N TRP A 191 6.16 -10.91 5.83
CA TRP A 191 5.15 -9.89 6.10
C TRP A 191 4.71 -9.90 7.57
N GLN A 192 4.69 -8.72 8.20
CA GLN A 192 4.04 -8.46 9.48
C GLN A 192 3.23 -7.16 9.34
N PRO A 193 2.01 -7.07 9.91
CA PRO A 193 1.24 -5.84 9.91
C PRO A 193 2.02 -4.66 10.46
N TYR A 194 2.02 -3.53 9.75
CA TYR A 194 2.62 -2.28 10.17
C TYR A 194 1.70 -1.09 9.89
N ALA A 195 1.91 0.00 10.61
CA ALA A 195 1.30 1.29 10.30
C ALA A 195 2.09 1.95 9.16
N GLY A 196 1.40 2.59 8.21
CA GLY A 196 2.05 3.13 7.04
C GLY A 196 1.25 4.18 6.29
N ASN A 197 1.90 4.71 5.26
CA ASN A 197 1.37 5.73 4.37
C ASN A 197 1.44 5.23 2.93
N PHE A 198 0.36 5.43 2.18
CA PHE A 198 0.38 5.14 0.76
C PHE A 198 1.11 6.23 0.00
N TYR A 199 1.72 5.87 -1.13
CA TYR A 199 2.41 6.82 -1.97
C TYR A 199 2.37 6.43 -3.45
N PHE A 200 2.61 7.43 -4.29
CA PHE A 200 3.07 7.25 -5.66
C PHE A 200 4.49 7.82 -5.81
N ALA A 201 5.30 7.23 -6.68
CA ALA A 201 6.56 7.81 -7.10
C ALA A 201 6.84 7.53 -8.59
N ALA A 202 7.67 8.35 -9.21
CA ALA A 202 8.12 8.19 -10.59
C ALA A 202 9.51 8.81 -10.77
N ARG A 203 10.19 8.36 -11.82
CA ARG A 203 11.47 8.93 -12.25
C ARG A 203 11.51 9.00 -13.78
N THR A 204 12.28 9.97 -14.26
CA THR A 204 12.88 9.97 -15.59
C THR A 204 14.41 10.02 -15.48
N GLY A 205 15.08 9.46 -16.49
CA GLY A 205 16.53 9.48 -16.61
C GLY A 205 16.96 10.27 -17.83
N GLY A 206 17.92 9.74 -18.60
CA GLY A 206 18.27 10.30 -19.90
C GLY A 206 17.12 10.23 -20.91
N ALA A 207 16.34 9.16 -20.88
CA ALA A 207 15.03 9.06 -21.51
C ALA A 207 13.94 9.54 -20.53
N SER A 208 12.78 9.95 -21.05
CA SER A 208 11.70 10.49 -20.22
C SER A 208 10.34 10.21 -20.80
N SER A 209 9.35 10.13 -19.92
CA SER A 209 7.93 10.09 -20.27
C SER A 209 7.16 11.01 -19.33
N LEU A 210 5.97 11.43 -19.74
CA LEU A 210 4.98 12.03 -18.85
C LEU A 210 4.31 10.89 -18.07
N GLN A 211 4.40 10.94 -16.73
CA GLN A 211 3.75 9.98 -15.85
C GLN A 211 2.64 10.64 -15.02
N VAL A 212 1.42 10.12 -15.16
CA VAL A 212 0.21 10.68 -14.58
C VAL A 212 -0.58 9.62 -13.85
N VAL A 213 -1.16 9.98 -12.71
CA VAL A 213 -2.11 9.18 -11.94
C VAL A 213 -3.42 9.95 -11.74
N ASP A 214 -4.51 9.21 -11.64
CA ASP A 214 -5.85 9.76 -11.38
C ASP A 214 -6.74 8.76 -10.64
N ASN A 215 -7.90 9.22 -10.14
CA ASN A 215 -8.98 8.40 -9.62
C ASN A 215 -8.55 7.34 -8.57
N LEU A 216 -7.72 7.76 -7.61
CA LEU A 216 -7.28 6.92 -6.51
C LEU A 216 -8.43 6.64 -5.52
N HIS A 217 -8.61 5.38 -5.16
CA HIS A 217 -9.45 4.90 -4.07
C HIS A 217 -8.71 3.82 -3.30
N ILE A 218 -8.65 3.96 -1.98
CA ILE A 218 -8.02 2.99 -1.07
C ILE A 218 -8.99 2.71 0.07
N GLU A 219 -9.14 1.43 0.41
CA GLU A 219 -9.79 0.98 1.64
C GLU A 219 -8.82 0.13 2.43
N THR A 220 -8.75 0.36 3.74
CA THR A 220 -7.88 -0.41 4.62
C THR A 220 -8.69 -1.27 5.58
N THR A 221 -8.02 -2.18 6.26
CA THR A 221 -8.56 -2.84 7.44
C THR A 221 -7.45 -3.03 8.45
N THR A 222 -7.65 -2.47 9.63
CA THR A 222 -6.64 -2.47 10.69
C THR A 222 -6.69 -3.74 11.54
N VAL A 223 -5.52 -4.11 12.08
CA VAL A 223 -5.42 -5.14 13.11
C VAL A 223 -6.17 -4.64 14.36
N PRO A 224 -7.11 -5.44 14.90
CA PRO A 224 -7.86 -5.04 16.09
C PRO A 224 -6.93 -4.81 17.27
N ALA A 225 -7.22 -3.77 18.05
CA ALA A 225 -6.56 -3.62 19.34
C ALA A 225 -6.74 -4.91 20.16
N PRO A 226 -5.69 -5.41 20.84
CA PRO A 226 -5.85 -6.57 21.72
C PRO A 226 -6.96 -6.30 22.74
N ALA A 227 -7.84 -7.28 22.99
CA ALA A 227 -8.98 -7.17 23.90
C ALA A 227 -8.59 -7.03 25.39
N THR A 228 -7.39 -6.54 25.69
CA THR A 228 -6.81 -6.39 27.03
C THR A 228 -7.72 -5.59 27.95
N PHE A 229 -8.48 -4.61 27.44
CA PHE A 229 -9.50 -3.90 28.22
C PHE A 229 -10.64 -4.79 28.69
N ALA A 230 -11.11 -5.73 27.86
CA ALA A 230 -12.12 -6.70 28.26
C ALA A 230 -11.57 -7.66 29.33
N LEU A 231 -10.29 -8.07 29.20
CA LEU A 231 -9.61 -8.91 30.20
C LEU A 231 -9.41 -8.19 31.55
N VAL A 232 -9.05 -6.90 31.53
CA VAL A 232 -8.91 -6.09 32.75
C VAL A 232 -10.28 -5.89 33.44
N LEU A 233 -11.34 -5.62 32.67
CA LEU A 233 -12.70 -5.49 33.21
C LEU A 233 -13.24 -6.81 33.78
N CYS A 234 -13.00 -7.93 33.10
CA CYS A 234 -13.32 -9.26 33.63
C CYS A 234 -12.48 -9.59 34.88
N GLY A 235 -11.20 -9.20 34.91
CA GLY A 235 -10.34 -9.34 36.08
C GLY A 235 -10.83 -8.54 37.29
N LEU A 236 -11.24 -7.28 37.10
CA LEU A 236 -11.83 -6.46 38.16
C LEU A 236 -13.18 -7.02 38.64
N ALA A 237 -14.06 -7.45 37.73
CA ALA A 237 -15.33 -8.08 38.09
C ALA A 237 -15.12 -9.38 38.88
N GLY A 238 -14.12 -10.17 38.52
CA GLY A 238 -13.68 -11.36 39.28
C GLY A 238 -13.16 -11.01 40.68
N LEU A 239 -12.45 -9.89 40.85
CA LEU A 239 -11.99 -9.41 42.16
C LEU A 239 -13.14 -8.89 43.04
N ILE A 240 -14.12 -8.20 42.45
CA ILE A 240 -15.30 -7.68 43.16
C ILE A 240 -16.20 -8.81 43.65
N THR A 241 -16.45 -9.82 42.80
CA THR A 241 -17.27 -10.99 43.17
C THR A 241 -16.60 -11.86 44.23
N ARG A 242 -15.26 -11.96 44.26
CA ARG A 242 -14.51 -12.68 45.30
C ARG A 242 -14.60 -12.03 46.68
N ARG A 243 -14.79 -10.71 46.77
CA ARG A 243 -14.94 -9.99 48.05
C ARG A 243 -16.28 -10.25 48.73
N HIS A 244 -17.34 -10.56 47.97
CA HIS A 244 -18.68 -10.81 48.53
C HIS A 244 -18.90 -12.26 49.03
N TYR A 245 -18.01 -13.20 48.69
CA TYR A 245 -18.09 -14.59 49.17
C TYR A 245 -17.40 -14.84 50.53
N LYS A 246 -16.82 -13.82 51.16
CA LYS A 246 -16.28 -13.90 52.53
C LYS A 246 -17.26 -13.27 53.54
N LYS A 247 -18.39 -13.93 53.81
CA LYS A 247 -19.15 -13.85 55.06
C LYS A 247 -19.84 -15.19 55.31
#